data_AF-A0A078ASD3-F1
#
_entry.id   AF-A0A078ASD3-F1
#
_cell.length_a   1.000
_cell.length_b   1.000
_cell.length_c   1.000
_cell.angle_alpha   90.00
_cell.angle_beta   90.00
_cell.angle_gamma   90.00
#
_symmetry.space_group_name_H-M   'P 1'
#
loop_
_entity.id
_entity.type
_entity.pdbx_description
1 polymer ?
#
loop_
_entity_poly.entity_id
_entity_poly.type
_entity_poly.pdbx_seq_one_letter_code
_entity_poly.pdbx_strand_id
1 'polypeptide(L)'
;MIDKERIDQKIKAHDDEKLKITRTLQSQVDEKAEKIAKNMKKLEDLEQNSDKINEQLRENFQRQLNELTKKQEAEIYHTEHQMNDLSDDLQQLDNFKKNHRQKEDELEAERMRYEQLQKQLQNLKEQGRLEQVRLKQRIEDQYAKFLEDFKKRAQSDAEKNISEIERNIQAQNQRLEDEVLLQQYELEFMEKRNRNLGDENKKYNDDLRSKQETVEEYAKKQYEQNNKIKMLKTKIELLEKRLSDIVQNFEKEKELLKFQNEQIIKEQSEEIRTLRESIRLKSKEIKNLKALCQMILDQRSDIEQFFLEALEQVKEEKRRKLLAQGLVSQPQQPQFLPLIDPQGKFGKSNFERDQRSSQVLNEKRQVELADLDWEDRERVLRLMFSKMNTGQPASNWRVAGASRGNEGRTSAGIASKRTGGNDGNQALNQSFREDEEGEYDQEVDEADLASNTNIFRKTNADEYGGSVATTKKGSQKWE
;
A
#
# COMPACT_ATOMS: atom_id res chain seq x y z
N MET A 1 -244.81 18.93 -163.76
CA MET A 1 -243.67 19.11 -164.70
C MET A 1 -242.64 20.13 -164.20
N ILE A 2 -242.80 20.79 -163.04
CA ILE A 2 -242.02 22.01 -162.72
C ILE A 2 -241.16 21.89 -161.44
N ASP A 3 -241.57 21.11 -160.42
CA ASP A 3 -240.91 21.20 -159.10
C ASP A 3 -239.64 20.35 -158.90
N LYS A 4 -239.32 19.42 -159.81
CA LYS A 4 -238.20 18.48 -159.59
C LYS A 4 -236.81 19.12 -159.77
N GLU A 5 -236.65 20.04 -160.71
CA GLU A 5 -235.35 20.70 -160.97
C GLU A 5 -234.92 21.68 -159.86
N ARG A 6 -235.87 22.21 -159.08
CA ARG A 6 -235.58 23.24 -158.08
C ARG A 6 -235.03 22.69 -156.76
N ILE A 7 -235.15 21.38 -156.54
CA ILE A 7 -234.61 20.68 -155.36
C ILE A 7 -233.16 20.26 -155.59
N ASP A 8 -232.83 19.71 -156.77
CA ASP A 8 -231.47 19.26 -157.09
C ASP A 8 -230.44 20.40 -157.14
N GLN A 9 -230.85 21.61 -157.55
CA GLN A 9 -229.97 22.80 -157.48
C GLN A 9 -229.65 23.23 -156.04
N LYS A 10 -230.58 23.06 -155.08
CA LYS A 10 -230.34 23.41 -153.67
C LYS A 10 -229.42 22.41 -152.95
N ILE A 11 -229.46 21.13 -153.33
CA ILE A 11 -228.59 20.10 -152.76
C ILE A 11 -227.14 20.34 -153.21
N LYS A 12 -226.90 20.60 -154.51
CA LYS A 12 -225.54 20.91 -155.01
C LYS A 12 -224.91 22.15 -154.36
N ALA A 13 -225.70 23.21 -154.12
CA ALA A 13 -225.18 24.42 -153.48
C ALA A 13 -224.72 24.17 -152.02
N HIS A 14 -225.41 23.30 -151.29
CA HIS A 14 -225.10 22.98 -149.89
C HIS A 14 -223.85 22.09 -149.75
N ASP A 15 -223.63 21.15 -150.67
CA ASP A 15 -222.47 20.25 -150.61
C ASP A 15 -221.15 20.97 -150.96
N ASP A 16 -221.16 21.91 -151.92
CA ASP A 16 -219.99 22.76 -152.23
C ASP A 16 -219.59 23.66 -151.05
N GLU A 17 -220.56 24.20 -150.30
CA GLU A 17 -220.30 25.03 -149.13
C GLU A 17 -219.68 24.22 -147.98
N LYS A 18 -220.15 22.98 -147.77
CA LYS A 18 -219.57 22.03 -146.81
C LYS A 18 -218.12 21.68 -147.14
N LEU A 19 -217.83 21.42 -148.42
CA LEU A 19 -216.49 21.08 -148.91
C LEU A 19 -215.48 22.23 -148.74
N LYS A 20 -215.98 23.47 -148.78
CA LYS A 20 -215.17 24.69 -148.55
C LYS A 20 -214.75 24.84 -147.09
N ILE A 21 -215.64 24.51 -146.14
CA ILE A 21 -215.37 24.53 -144.69
C ILE A 21 -214.37 23.44 -144.28
N THR A 22 -214.44 22.25 -144.87
CA THR A 22 -213.49 21.17 -144.55
C THR A 22 -212.05 21.53 -144.96
N ARG A 23 -211.86 22.22 -146.09
CA ARG A 23 -210.53 22.65 -146.55
C ARG A 23 -209.89 23.72 -145.66
N THR A 24 -210.67 24.68 -145.15
CA THR A 24 -210.12 25.73 -144.27
C THR A 24 -209.76 25.20 -142.88
N LEU A 25 -210.52 24.26 -142.33
CA LEU A 25 -210.16 23.60 -141.07
C LEU A 25 -208.90 22.73 -141.20
N GLN A 26 -208.72 22.00 -142.31
CA GLN A 26 -207.52 21.19 -142.52
C GLN A 26 -206.25 22.04 -142.51
N SER A 27 -206.26 23.19 -143.21
CA SER A 27 -205.11 24.11 -143.26
C SER A 27 -204.70 24.68 -141.89
N GLN A 28 -205.63 24.80 -140.93
CA GLN A 28 -205.32 25.26 -139.57
C GLN A 28 -204.73 24.17 -138.66
N VAL A 29 -205.00 22.89 -138.97
CA VAL A 29 -204.38 21.75 -138.27
C VAL A 29 -202.90 21.65 -138.66
N ASP A 30 -202.62 21.75 -139.95
CA ASP A 30 -201.26 21.62 -140.49
C ASP A 30 -200.34 22.76 -139.98
N GLU A 31 -200.83 24.01 -139.93
CA GLU A 31 -200.07 25.16 -139.42
C GLU A 31 -199.77 25.05 -137.91
N LYS A 32 -200.64 24.39 -137.13
CA LYS A 32 -200.40 24.13 -135.70
C LYS A 32 -199.40 22.99 -135.50
N ALA A 33 -199.42 21.96 -136.35
CA ALA A 33 -198.44 20.87 -136.30
C ALA A 33 -197.01 21.38 -136.55
N GLU A 34 -196.82 22.29 -137.51
CA GLU A 34 -195.50 22.87 -137.81
C GLU A 34 -194.93 23.70 -136.64
N LYS A 35 -195.79 24.43 -135.91
CA LYS A 35 -195.40 25.19 -134.71
C LYS A 35 -194.98 24.27 -133.54
N ILE A 36 -195.62 23.11 -133.39
CA ILE A 36 -195.22 22.10 -132.38
C ILE A 36 -193.82 21.55 -132.70
N ALA A 37 -193.57 21.17 -133.95
CA ALA A 37 -192.27 20.63 -134.38
C ALA A 37 -191.11 21.61 -134.13
N LYS A 38 -191.29 22.91 -134.41
CA LYS A 38 -190.28 23.95 -134.16
C LYS A 38 -189.99 24.16 -132.66
N ASN A 39 -190.99 24.00 -131.79
CA ASN A 39 -190.79 24.14 -130.34
C ASN A 39 -190.07 22.93 -129.73
N MET A 40 -190.32 21.70 -130.21
CA MET A 40 -189.60 20.52 -129.72
C MET A 40 -188.10 20.60 -130.01
N LYS A 41 -187.72 20.98 -131.25
CA LYS A 41 -186.30 21.08 -131.62
C LYS A 41 -185.53 22.12 -130.79
N LYS A 42 -186.18 23.21 -130.40
CA LYS A 42 -185.60 24.24 -129.52
C LYS A 42 -185.37 23.78 -128.08
N LEU A 43 -186.10 22.77 -127.61
CA LEU A 43 -185.90 22.19 -126.28
C LEU A 43 -184.61 21.35 -126.27
N GLU A 44 -184.44 20.52 -127.30
CA GLU A 44 -183.30 19.60 -127.46
C GLU A 44 -181.95 20.33 -127.57
N ASP A 45 -181.89 21.44 -128.32
CA ASP A 45 -180.69 22.28 -128.44
C ASP A 45 -180.27 22.93 -127.11
N LEU A 46 -181.21 23.23 -126.21
CA LEU A 46 -180.95 23.84 -124.90
C LEU A 46 -180.40 22.83 -123.89
N GLU A 47 -180.92 21.59 -123.92
CA GLU A 47 -180.54 20.52 -123.02
C GLU A 47 -179.06 20.13 -123.22
N GLN A 48 -178.64 19.91 -124.49
CA GLN A 48 -177.24 19.61 -124.83
C GLN A 48 -176.23 20.71 -124.44
N ASN A 49 -176.67 21.97 -124.35
CA ASN A 49 -175.79 23.07 -123.96
C ASN A 49 -175.59 23.13 -122.43
N SER A 50 -176.61 22.76 -121.66
CA SER A 50 -176.53 22.63 -120.20
C SER A 50 -175.51 21.56 -119.78
N ASP A 51 -175.55 20.40 -120.43
CA ASP A 51 -174.67 19.26 -120.09
C ASP A 51 -173.20 19.58 -120.36
N LYS A 52 -172.88 20.25 -121.48
CA LYS A 52 -171.51 20.68 -121.79
C LYS A 52 -170.92 21.65 -120.77
N ILE A 53 -171.74 22.55 -120.23
CA ILE A 53 -171.32 23.51 -119.19
C ILE A 53 -171.07 22.77 -117.86
N ASN A 54 -171.93 21.83 -117.49
CA ASN A 54 -171.76 21.02 -116.29
C ASN A 54 -170.48 20.17 -116.33
N GLU A 55 -170.13 19.60 -117.48
CA GLU A 55 -168.92 18.77 -117.64
C GLU A 55 -167.64 19.63 -117.53
N GLN A 56 -167.59 20.79 -118.19
CA GLN A 56 -166.47 21.72 -118.07
C GLN A 56 -166.27 22.23 -116.63
N LEU A 57 -167.36 22.44 -115.89
CA LEU A 57 -167.30 22.87 -114.50
C LEU A 57 -166.73 21.77 -113.59
N ARG A 58 -167.10 20.49 -113.83
CA ARG A 58 -166.52 19.33 -113.14
C ARG A 58 -165.02 19.21 -113.38
N GLU A 59 -164.56 19.30 -114.64
CA GLU A 59 -163.13 19.22 -114.96
C GLU A 59 -162.30 20.29 -114.24
N ASN A 60 -162.80 21.54 -114.18
CA ASN A 60 -162.08 22.62 -113.52
C ASN A 60 -161.93 22.41 -112.00
N PHE A 61 -163.00 21.98 -111.31
CA PHE A 61 -162.89 21.65 -109.89
C PHE A 61 -161.99 20.43 -109.64
N GLN A 62 -162.01 19.43 -110.53
CA GLN A 62 -161.13 18.26 -110.44
C GLN A 62 -159.64 18.66 -110.58
N ARG A 63 -159.31 19.61 -111.46
CA ARG A 63 -157.94 20.16 -111.58
C ARG A 63 -157.50 20.92 -110.34
N GLN A 64 -158.36 21.81 -109.81
CA GLN A 64 -158.04 22.57 -108.60
C GLN A 64 -157.81 21.68 -107.37
N LEU A 65 -158.63 20.63 -107.21
CA LEU A 65 -158.42 19.61 -106.17
C LEU A 65 -157.03 18.96 -106.32
N ASN A 66 -156.71 18.44 -107.50
CA ASN A 66 -155.42 17.77 -107.75
C ASN A 66 -154.20 18.68 -107.54
N GLU A 67 -154.29 19.98 -107.86
CA GLU A 67 -153.20 20.93 -107.60
C GLU A 67 -153.02 21.23 -106.10
N LEU A 68 -154.12 21.35 -105.34
CA LEU A 68 -154.08 21.55 -103.89
C LEU A 68 -153.50 20.32 -103.17
N THR A 69 -153.92 19.11 -103.53
CA THR A 69 -153.39 17.87 -102.93
C THR A 69 -151.89 17.76 -103.13
N LYS A 70 -151.39 17.97 -104.37
CA LYS A 70 -149.95 17.94 -104.66
C LYS A 70 -149.13 18.97 -103.89
N LYS A 71 -149.68 20.16 -103.61
CA LYS A 71 -149.00 21.17 -102.79
C LYS A 71 -148.89 20.73 -101.33
N GLN A 72 -149.99 20.22 -100.76
CA GLN A 72 -149.95 19.69 -99.38
C GLN A 72 -149.01 18.48 -99.25
N GLU A 73 -149.00 17.56 -100.21
CA GLU A 73 -148.06 16.42 -100.21
C GLU A 73 -146.59 16.88 -100.22
N ALA A 74 -146.26 17.93 -100.99
CA ALA A 74 -144.91 18.50 -101.03
C ALA A 74 -144.52 19.22 -99.74
N GLU A 75 -145.45 19.97 -99.11
CA GLU A 75 -145.20 20.62 -97.82
C GLU A 75 -145.04 19.61 -96.68
N ILE A 76 -145.86 18.55 -96.65
CA ILE A 76 -145.73 17.43 -95.69
C ILE A 76 -144.37 16.75 -95.86
N TYR A 77 -144.00 16.37 -97.08
CA TYR A 77 -142.70 15.75 -97.35
C TYR A 77 -141.51 16.63 -96.91
N HIS A 78 -141.58 17.95 -97.17
CA HIS A 78 -140.52 18.87 -96.77
C HIS A 78 -140.42 19.03 -95.25
N THR A 79 -141.55 19.17 -94.56
CA THR A 79 -141.59 19.32 -93.09
C THR A 79 -141.22 18.02 -92.37
N GLU A 80 -141.61 16.87 -92.90
CA GLU A 80 -141.22 15.56 -92.36
C GLU A 80 -139.71 15.31 -92.52
N HIS A 81 -139.13 15.65 -93.67
CA HIS A 81 -137.68 15.57 -93.87
C HIS A 81 -136.92 16.50 -92.90
N GLN A 82 -137.36 17.75 -92.73
CA GLN A 82 -136.78 18.67 -91.75
C GLN A 82 -136.92 18.18 -90.31
N MET A 83 -138.03 17.54 -89.95
CA MET A 83 -138.21 16.92 -88.64
C MET A 83 -137.23 15.76 -88.40
N ASN A 84 -136.99 14.93 -89.42
CA ASN A 84 -136.05 13.82 -89.34
C ASN A 84 -134.61 14.33 -89.19
N ASP A 85 -134.19 15.30 -90.01
CA ASP A 85 -132.86 15.91 -89.93
C ASP A 85 -132.60 16.53 -88.54
N LEU A 86 -133.57 17.27 -87.99
CA LEU A 86 -133.51 17.84 -86.64
C LEU A 86 -133.53 16.76 -85.54
N SER A 87 -134.17 15.61 -85.76
CA SER A 87 -134.17 14.48 -84.83
C SER A 87 -132.80 13.78 -84.79
N ASP A 88 -132.18 13.59 -85.96
CA ASP A 88 -130.86 13.01 -86.09
C ASP A 88 -129.80 13.93 -85.48
N ASP A 89 -129.88 15.25 -85.70
CA ASP A 89 -129.03 16.25 -85.04
C ASP A 89 -129.18 16.22 -83.50
N LEU A 90 -130.41 16.07 -82.98
CA LEU A 90 -130.65 15.92 -81.55
C LEU A 90 -130.05 14.61 -80.98
N GLN A 91 -130.14 13.50 -81.71
CA GLN A 91 -129.48 12.24 -81.32
C GLN A 91 -127.96 12.36 -81.35
N GLN A 92 -127.39 13.00 -82.37
CA GLN A 92 -125.95 13.28 -82.44
C GLN A 92 -125.49 14.17 -81.28
N LEU A 93 -126.27 15.19 -80.91
CA LEU A 93 -125.97 16.08 -79.79
C LEU A 93 -126.05 15.36 -78.43
N ASP A 94 -127.01 14.47 -78.23
CA ASP A 94 -127.11 13.66 -77.00
C ASP A 94 -125.95 12.65 -76.89
N ASN A 95 -125.60 11.99 -78.00
CA ASN A 95 -124.42 11.12 -78.07
C ASN A 95 -123.11 11.90 -77.82
N PHE A 96 -122.97 13.11 -78.38
CA PHE A 96 -121.84 13.98 -78.11
C PHE A 96 -121.76 14.37 -76.63
N LYS A 97 -122.87 14.75 -75.99
CA LYS A 97 -122.92 15.08 -74.56
C LYS A 97 -122.54 13.88 -73.68
N LYS A 98 -123.02 12.67 -74.00
CA LYS A 98 -122.64 11.44 -73.30
C LYS A 98 -121.14 11.16 -73.41
N ASN A 99 -120.58 11.25 -74.62
CA ASN A 99 -119.16 11.04 -74.86
C ASN A 99 -118.29 12.11 -74.19
N HIS A 100 -118.71 13.39 -74.21
CA HIS A 100 -118.02 14.48 -73.53
C HIS A 100 -117.93 14.22 -72.03
N ARG A 101 -119.07 13.89 -71.41
CA ARG A 101 -119.12 13.58 -69.97
C ARG A 101 -118.28 12.37 -69.60
N GLN A 102 -118.33 11.29 -70.39
CA GLN A 102 -117.46 10.13 -70.19
C GLN A 102 -115.97 10.51 -70.27
N LYS A 103 -115.59 11.37 -71.22
CA LYS A 103 -114.20 11.84 -71.35
C LYS A 103 -113.77 12.79 -70.23
N GLU A 104 -114.68 13.60 -69.69
CA GLU A 104 -114.42 14.39 -68.48
C GLU A 104 -114.23 13.49 -67.25
N ASP A 105 -115.12 12.51 -67.05
CA ASP A 105 -115.03 11.54 -65.95
C ASP A 105 -113.75 10.69 -66.04
N GLU A 106 -113.36 10.23 -67.24
CA GLU A 106 -112.08 9.55 -67.50
C GLU A 106 -110.87 10.45 -67.23
N LEU A 107 -110.89 11.69 -67.69
CA LEU A 107 -109.79 12.65 -67.51
C LEU A 107 -109.61 13.01 -66.03
N GLU A 108 -110.69 13.15 -65.27
CA GLU A 108 -110.64 13.41 -63.83
C GLU A 108 -110.14 12.18 -63.05
N ALA A 109 -110.56 10.97 -63.44
CA ALA A 109 -110.01 9.73 -62.88
C ALA A 109 -108.50 9.59 -63.16
N GLU A 110 -108.04 9.95 -64.35
CA GLU A 110 -106.62 9.93 -64.71
C GLU A 110 -105.82 11.02 -63.98
N ARG A 111 -106.37 12.24 -63.82
CA ARG A 111 -105.79 13.31 -62.98
C ARG A 111 -105.60 12.84 -61.53
N MET A 112 -106.65 12.27 -60.93
CA MET A 112 -106.60 11.74 -59.56
C MET A 112 -105.56 10.61 -59.42
N ARG A 113 -105.47 9.72 -60.42
CA ARG A 113 -104.44 8.66 -60.46
C ARG A 113 -103.03 9.23 -60.59
N TYR A 114 -102.83 10.25 -61.42
CA TYR A 114 -101.54 10.93 -61.58
C TYR A 114 -101.12 11.62 -60.27
N GLU A 115 -102.03 12.33 -59.59
CA GLU A 115 -101.75 12.96 -58.30
C GLU A 115 -101.39 11.94 -57.21
N GLN A 116 -102.11 10.82 -57.14
CA GLN A 116 -101.79 9.70 -56.24
C GLN A 116 -100.40 9.12 -56.52
N LEU A 117 -100.07 8.88 -57.80
CA LEU A 117 -98.77 8.36 -58.21
C LEU A 117 -97.63 9.36 -57.93
N GLN A 118 -97.88 10.65 -58.11
CA GLN A 118 -96.93 11.72 -57.77
C GLN A 118 -96.66 11.78 -56.27
N LYS A 119 -97.70 11.66 -55.41
CA LYS A 119 -97.55 11.55 -53.95
C LYS A 119 -96.78 10.29 -53.55
N GLN A 120 -97.08 9.13 -54.14
CA GLN A 120 -96.33 7.89 -53.89
C GLN A 120 -94.85 8.05 -54.28
N LEU A 121 -94.55 8.66 -55.43
CA LEU A 121 -93.20 8.89 -55.91
C LEU A 121 -92.44 9.91 -55.04
N GLN A 122 -93.10 10.93 -54.50
CA GLN A 122 -92.52 11.83 -53.50
C GLN A 122 -92.21 11.08 -52.20
N ASN A 123 -93.18 10.32 -51.65
CA ASN A 123 -92.98 9.52 -50.43
C ASN A 123 -91.81 8.53 -50.56
N LEU A 124 -91.70 7.84 -51.70
CA LEU A 124 -90.59 6.91 -51.98
C LEU A 124 -89.24 7.65 -52.09
N LYS A 125 -89.19 8.83 -52.72
CA LYS A 125 -87.98 9.67 -52.76
C LYS A 125 -87.56 10.15 -51.37
N GLU A 126 -88.51 10.59 -50.55
CA GLU A 126 -88.24 11.02 -49.19
C GLU A 126 -87.78 9.87 -48.29
N GLN A 127 -88.45 8.71 -48.37
CA GLN A 127 -88.03 7.51 -47.66
C GLN A 127 -86.61 7.09 -48.08
N GLY A 128 -86.32 7.00 -49.38
CA GLY A 128 -84.98 6.67 -49.87
C GLY A 128 -83.90 7.65 -49.39
N ARG A 129 -84.21 8.96 -49.37
CA ARG A 129 -83.31 9.99 -48.82
C ARG A 129 -83.11 9.82 -47.31
N LEU A 130 -84.16 9.54 -46.54
CA LEU A 130 -84.09 9.31 -45.10
C LEU A 130 -83.29 8.05 -44.77
N GLU A 131 -83.47 6.96 -45.52
CA GLU A 131 -82.68 5.73 -45.36
C GLU A 131 -81.21 5.96 -45.72
N GLN A 132 -80.91 6.69 -46.80
CA GLN A 132 -79.54 7.04 -47.15
C GLN A 132 -78.85 7.88 -46.06
N VAL A 133 -79.55 8.88 -45.50
CA VAL A 133 -79.03 9.70 -44.39
C VAL A 133 -78.81 8.85 -43.14
N ARG A 134 -79.76 7.99 -42.76
CA ARG A 134 -79.61 7.06 -41.62
C ARG A 134 -78.45 6.08 -41.81
N LEU A 135 -78.25 5.56 -43.02
CA LEU A 135 -77.16 4.65 -43.32
C LEU A 135 -75.81 5.38 -43.26
N LYS A 136 -75.71 6.58 -43.86
CA LYS A 136 -74.52 7.43 -43.79
C LYS A 136 -74.17 7.78 -42.33
N GLN A 137 -75.14 8.21 -41.55
CA GLN A 137 -74.95 8.52 -40.13
C GLN A 137 -74.51 7.29 -39.32
N ARG A 138 -75.11 6.12 -39.54
CA ARG A 138 -74.68 4.87 -38.89
C ARG A 138 -73.24 4.52 -39.22
N ILE A 139 -72.82 4.71 -40.47
CA ILE A 139 -71.45 4.47 -40.93
C ILE A 139 -70.48 5.49 -40.30
N GLU A 140 -70.86 6.77 -40.27
CA GLU A 140 -70.09 7.84 -39.62
C GLU A 140 -69.94 7.58 -38.10
N ASP A 141 -71.01 7.19 -37.41
CA ASP A 141 -71.00 6.81 -35.98
C ASP A 141 -70.11 5.59 -35.73
N GLN A 142 -70.14 4.59 -36.62
CA GLN A 142 -69.29 3.40 -36.53
C GLN A 142 -67.80 3.74 -36.73
N TYR A 143 -67.47 4.55 -37.73
CA TYR A 143 -66.10 5.01 -37.95
C TYR A 143 -65.61 5.93 -36.83
N ALA A 144 -66.46 6.82 -36.29
CA ALA A 144 -66.12 7.66 -35.16
C ALA A 144 -65.81 6.83 -33.91
N LYS A 145 -66.66 5.83 -33.59
CA LYS A 145 -66.40 4.90 -32.48
C LYS A 145 -65.14 4.07 -32.69
N PHE A 146 -64.95 3.50 -33.87
CA PHE A 146 -63.75 2.72 -34.20
C PHE A 146 -62.47 3.57 -34.07
N LEU A 147 -62.49 4.81 -34.58
CA LEU A 147 -61.36 5.73 -34.51
C LEU A 147 -61.07 6.14 -33.06
N GLU A 148 -62.10 6.35 -32.25
CA GLU A 148 -61.97 6.68 -30.82
C GLU A 148 -61.44 5.50 -29.99
N ASP A 149 -61.94 4.29 -30.22
CA ASP A 149 -61.43 3.07 -29.58
C ASP A 149 -59.99 2.77 -30.01
N PHE A 150 -59.65 3.00 -31.28
CA PHE A 150 -58.27 2.86 -31.79
C PHE A 150 -57.34 3.88 -31.13
N LYS A 151 -57.75 5.16 -31.03
CA LYS A 151 -57.00 6.20 -30.32
C LYS A 151 -56.77 5.83 -28.85
N LYS A 152 -57.82 5.40 -28.14
CA LYS A 152 -57.72 4.99 -26.71
C LYS A 152 -56.80 3.80 -26.51
N ARG A 153 -56.83 2.81 -27.40
CA ARG A 153 -55.88 1.67 -27.36
C ARG A 153 -54.45 2.15 -27.61
N ALA A 154 -54.22 2.91 -28.67
CA ALA A 154 -52.90 3.44 -29.00
C ALA A 154 -52.33 4.34 -27.88
N GLN A 155 -53.16 5.17 -27.24
CA GLN A 155 -52.79 5.97 -26.07
C GLN A 155 -52.48 5.08 -24.86
N SER A 156 -53.36 4.14 -24.50
CA SER A 156 -53.15 3.25 -23.35
C SER A 156 -51.91 2.36 -23.52
N ASP A 157 -51.62 1.90 -24.73
CA ASP A 157 -50.43 1.09 -25.01
C ASP A 157 -49.16 1.96 -25.03
N ALA A 158 -49.23 3.20 -25.51
CA ALA A 158 -48.13 4.16 -25.36
C ALA A 158 -47.86 4.51 -23.88
N GLU A 159 -48.91 4.75 -23.09
CA GLU A 159 -48.81 5.02 -21.65
C GLU A 159 -48.21 3.83 -20.88
N LYS A 160 -48.59 2.59 -21.21
CA LYS A 160 -47.97 1.38 -20.64
C LYS A 160 -46.49 1.28 -21.00
N ASN A 161 -46.15 1.46 -22.28
CA ASN A 161 -44.76 1.39 -22.74
C ASN A 161 -43.90 2.47 -22.08
N ILE A 162 -44.40 3.70 -21.95
CA ILE A 162 -43.74 4.78 -21.21
C ILE A 162 -43.59 4.39 -19.74
N SER A 163 -44.64 3.92 -19.08
CA SER A 163 -44.59 3.49 -17.66
C SER A 163 -43.59 2.34 -17.43
N GLU A 164 -43.44 1.43 -18.39
CA GLU A 164 -42.48 0.33 -18.33
C GLU A 164 -41.04 0.83 -18.54
N ILE A 165 -40.82 1.74 -19.51
CA ILE A 165 -39.54 2.42 -19.70
C ILE A 165 -39.15 3.22 -18.46
N GLU A 166 -40.07 3.97 -17.86
CA GLU A 166 -39.85 4.73 -16.63
C GLU A 166 -39.46 3.82 -15.45
N ARG A 167 -40.16 2.70 -15.25
CA ARG A 167 -39.80 1.70 -14.24
C ARG A 167 -38.43 1.08 -14.48
N ASN A 168 -38.09 0.78 -15.73
CA ASN A 168 -36.78 0.25 -16.10
C ASN A 168 -35.66 1.26 -15.86
N ILE A 169 -35.89 2.55 -16.17
CA ILE A 169 -34.96 3.64 -15.87
C ILE A 169 -34.81 3.83 -14.35
N GLN A 170 -35.91 3.81 -13.59
CA GLN A 170 -35.85 3.89 -12.12
C GLN A 170 -35.06 2.72 -11.51
N ALA A 171 -35.31 1.49 -11.95
CA ALA A 171 -34.58 0.30 -11.50
C ALA A 171 -33.10 0.33 -11.91
N GLN A 172 -32.77 0.91 -13.06
CA GLN A 172 -31.37 1.11 -13.48
C GLN A 172 -30.69 2.21 -12.64
N ASN A 173 -31.36 3.33 -12.41
CA ASN A 173 -30.84 4.42 -11.59
C ASN A 173 -30.57 3.95 -10.15
N GLN A 174 -31.47 3.16 -9.56
CA GLN A 174 -31.25 2.57 -8.24
C GLN A 174 -30.03 1.63 -8.22
N ARG A 175 -29.85 0.77 -9.23
CA ARG A 175 -28.65 -0.09 -9.33
C ARG A 175 -27.36 0.73 -9.47
N LEU A 176 -27.40 1.82 -10.22
CA LEU A 176 -26.25 2.73 -10.36
C LEU A 176 -25.95 3.48 -9.06
N GLU A 177 -26.98 3.85 -8.29
CA GLU A 177 -26.84 4.44 -6.95
C GLU A 177 -26.21 3.45 -5.96
N ASP A 178 -26.70 2.20 -5.94
CA ASP A 178 -26.13 1.10 -5.15
C ASP A 178 -24.66 0.82 -5.54
N GLU A 179 -24.35 0.82 -6.84
CA GLU A 179 -22.98 0.61 -7.35
C GLU A 179 -22.05 1.77 -6.98
N VAL A 180 -22.50 3.02 -7.11
CA VAL A 180 -21.75 4.21 -6.68
C VAL A 180 -21.49 4.20 -5.18
N LEU A 181 -22.48 3.78 -4.36
CA LEU A 181 -22.30 3.64 -2.92
C LEU A 181 -21.26 2.57 -2.56
N LEU A 182 -21.28 1.42 -3.25
CA LEU A 182 -20.28 0.38 -3.07
C LEU A 182 -18.87 0.87 -3.46
N GLN A 183 -18.73 1.54 -4.60
CA GLN A 183 -17.46 2.12 -5.04
C GLN A 183 -16.94 3.19 -4.07
N GLN A 184 -17.82 3.99 -3.46
CA GLN A 184 -17.45 4.93 -2.39
C GLN A 184 -16.90 4.21 -1.16
N TYR A 185 -17.56 3.15 -0.68
CA TYR A 185 -17.05 2.36 0.45
C TYR A 185 -15.69 1.69 0.15
N GLU A 186 -15.50 1.16 -1.07
CA GLU A 186 -14.21 0.60 -1.48
C GLU A 186 -13.10 1.66 -1.53
N LEU A 187 -13.41 2.86 -2.05
CA LEU A 187 -12.49 4.00 -2.10
C LEU A 187 -12.11 4.46 -0.69
N GLU A 188 -13.08 4.65 0.22
CA GLU A 188 -12.82 5.01 1.61
C GLU A 188 -11.94 3.96 2.33
N PHE A 189 -12.22 2.67 2.10
CA PHE A 189 -11.43 1.57 2.65
C PHE A 189 -9.98 1.59 2.13
N MET A 190 -9.79 1.77 0.83
CA MET A 190 -8.47 1.86 0.20
C MET A 190 -7.71 3.10 0.65
N GLU A 191 -8.37 4.26 0.75
CA GLU A 191 -7.76 5.47 1.32
C GLU A 191 -7.32 5.27 2.75
N LYS A 192 -8.17 4.68 3.61
CA LYS A 192 -7.84 4.39 5.00
C LYS A 192 -6.65 3.43 5.11
N ARG A 193 -6.59 2.39 4.26
CA ARG A 193 -5.45 1.47 4.17
C ARG A 193 -4.17 2.20 3.71
N ASN A 194 -4.26 3.06 2.70
CA ASN A 194 -3.11 3.84 2.22
C ASN A 194 -2.60 4.84 3.26
N ARG A 195 -3.50 5.49 4.03
CA ARG A 195 -3.13 6.37 5.15
C ARG A 195 -2.40 5.57 6.24
N ASN A 196 -2.93 4.41 6.65
CA ASN A 196 -2.28 3.54 7.63
C ASN A 196 -0.88 3.08 7.17
N LEU A 197 -0.75 2.59 5.93
CA LEU A 197 0.54 2.19 5.36
C LEU A 197 1.51 3.38 5.23
N GLY A 198 0.99 4.58 4.94
CA GLY A 198 1.78 5.81 4.93
C GLY A 198 2.34 6.17 6.31
N ASP A 199 1.53 6.02 7.37
CA ASP A 199 1.94 6.30 8.74
C ASP A 199 2.85 5.20 9.33
N GLU A 200 2.66 3.94 8.96
CA GLU A 200 3.60 2.85 9.23
C GLU A 200 4.96 3.09 8.55
N ASN A 201 4.97 3.44 7.26
CA ASN A 201 6.20 3.78 6.55
C ASN A 201 6.92 5.00 7.15
N LYS A 202 6.20 6.03 7.62
CA LYS A 202 6.83 7.15 8.35
C LYS A 202 7.52 6.65 9.62
N LYS A 203 6.81 5.90 10.47
CA LYS A 203 7.37 5.32 11.71
C LYS A 203 8.60 4.46 11.44
N TYR A 204 8.57 3.60 10.41
CA TYR A 204 9.73 2.78 10.07
C TYR A 204 10.92 3.60 9.55
N ASN A 205 10.69 4.70 8.83
CA ASN A 205 11.77 5.61 8.43
C ASN A 205 12.35 6.39 9.63
N ASP A 206 11.50 6.86 10.54
CA ASP A 206 11.93 7.53 11.78
C ASP A 206 12.74 6.58 12.69
N ASP A 207 12.25 5.34 12.87
CA ASP A 207 12.95 4.27 13.60
C ASP A 207 14.29 3.90 12.94
N LEU A 208 14.31 3.79 11.60
CA LEU A 208 15.52 3.48 10.84
C LEU A 208 16.56 4.59 11.00
N ARG A 209 16.14 5.86 10.88
CA ARG A 209 16.99 7.03 11.08
C ARG A 209 17.53 7.08 12.50
N SER A 210 16.69 6.87 13.51
CA SER A 210 17.14 6.82 14.92
C SER A 210 18.16 5.70 15.15
N LYS A 211 17.94 4.51 14.55
CA LYS A 211 18.92 3.42 14.59
C LYS A 211 20.22 3.76 13.88
N GLN A 212 20.18 4.44 12.73
CA GLN A 212 21.38 4.92 12.04
C GLN A 212 22.15 5.93 12.90
N GLU A 213 21.48 6.93 13.48
CA GLU A 213 22.08 7.93 14.38
C GLU A 213 22.75 7.27 15.60
N THR A 214 22.08 6.30 16.24
CA THR A 214 22.68 5.54 17.35
C THR A 214 23.87 4.67 16.93
N VAL A 215 23.81 3.99 15.78
CA VAL A 215 24.94 3.21 15.24
C VAL A 215 26.14 4.12 14.93
N GLU A 216 25.91 5.29 14.34
CA GLU A 216 26.96 6.29 14.13
C GLU A 216 27.58 6.78 15.45
N GLU A 217 26.77 7.04 16.48
CA GLU A 217 27.26 7.41 17.80
C GLU A 217 28.12 6.30 18.43
N TYR A 218 27.70 5.03 18.33
CA TYR A 218 28.47 3.91 18.82
C TYR A 218 29.77 3.73 18.04
N ALA A 219 29.76 3.90 16.71
CA ALA A 219 30.96 3.86 15.88
C ALA A 219 31.96 4.99 16.25
N LYS A 220 31.47 6.22 16.45
CA LYS A 220 32.29 7.37 16.92
C LYS A 220 32.91 7.09 18.29
N LYS A 221 32.11 6.63 19.27
CA LYS A 221 32.59 6.26 20.61
C LYS A 221 33.62 5.12 20.56
N GLN A 222 33.39 4.10 19.73
CA GLN A 222 34.30 2.97 19.54
C GLN A 222 35.63 3.41 18.92
N TYR A 223 35.62 4.33 17.94
CA TYR A 223 36.81 4.90 17.32
C TYR A 223 37.66 5.69 18.33
N GLU A 224 37.03 6.56 19.13
CA GLU A 224 37.70 7.31 20.21
C GLU A 224 38.33 6.38 21.26
N GLN A 225 37.59 5.36 21.70
CA GLN A 225 38.08 4.36 22.65
C GLN A 225 39.26 3.56 22.07
N ASN A 226 39.19 3.14 20.80
CA ASN A 226 40.27 2.42 20.15
C ASN A 226 41.54 3.28 20.03
N ASN A 227 41.41 4.57 19.70
CA ASN A 227 42.54 5.51 19.70
C ASN A 227 43.15 5.68 21.11
N LYS A 228 42.31 5.74 22.15
CA LYS A 228 42.79 5.78 23.54
C LYS A 228 43.50 4.48 23.94
N ILE A 229 42.99 3.32 23.51
CA ILE A 229 43.64 2.01 23.70
C ILE A 229 45.00 1.97 22.99
N LYS A 230 45.09 2.41 21.73
CA LYS A 230 46.37 2.50 20.98
C LYS A 230 47.40 3.40 21.68
N MET A 231 46.99 4.56 22.19
CA MET A 231 47.87 5.44 22.97
C MET A 231 48.30 4.84 24.31
N LEU A 232 47.43 4.07 24.97
CA LEU A 232 47.76 3.40 26.23
C LEU A 232 48.69 2.20 25.99
N LYS A 233 48.47 1.39 24.95
CA LYS A 233 49.36 0.28 24.55
C LYS A 233 50.77 0.77 24.25
N THR A 234 50.92 1.74 23.35
CA THR A 234 52.24 2.33 23.03
C THR A 234 52.92 2.97 24.25
N LYS A 235 52.17 3.56 25.19
CA LYS A 235 52.72 4.04 26.47
C LYS A 235 53.18 2.91 27.38
N ILE A 236 52.44 1.80 27.44
CA ILE A 236 52.81 0.60 28.20
C ILE A 236 54.08 -0.01 27.63
N GLU A 237 54.14 -0.27 26.32
CA GLU A 237 55.32 -0.79 25.61
C GLU A 237 56.58 0.06 25.86
N LEU A 238 56.44 1.39 25.82
CA LEU A 238 57.55 2.31 26.12
C LEU A 238 58.00 2.26 27.60
N LEU A 239 57.07 2.04 28.54
CA LEU A 239 57.39 1.90 29.96
C LEU A 239 58.01 0.53 30.27
N GLU A 240 57.50 -0.53 29.67
CA GLU A 240 58.04 -1.89 29.77
C GLU A 240 59.46 -1.96 29.20
N LYS A 241 59.69 -1.36 28.02
CA LYS A 241 61.04 -1.25 27.45
C LYS A 241 61.99 -0.50 28.37
N ARG A 242 61.59 0.69 28.88
CA ARG A 242 62.41 1.46 29.84
C ARG A 242 62.69 0.68 31.12
N LEU A 243 61.71 -0.06 31.64
CA LEU A 243 61.88 -0.89 32.83
C LEU A 243 62.85 -2.05 32.56
N SER A 244 62.73 -2.72 31.42
CA SER A 244 63.67 -3.75 30.96
C SER A 244 65.09 -3.22 30.81
N ASP A 245 65.27 -2.07 30.16
CA ASP A 245 66.57 -1.40 30.02
C ASP A 245 67.17 -1.06 31.41
N ILE A 246 66.35 -0.56 32.35
CA ILE A 246 66.77 -0.27 33.73
C ILE A 246 67.18 -1.56 34.47
N VAL A 247 66.38 -2.63 34.39
CA VAL A 247 66.67 -3.92 35.02
C VAL A 247 67.97 -4.53 34.47
N GLN A 248 68.15 -4.55 33.14
CA GLN A 248 69.39 -5.02 32.52
C GLN A 248 70.61 -4.19 32.93
N ASN A 249 70.47 -2.88 33.08
CA ASN A 249 71.55 -2.02 33.54
C ASN A 249 71.90 -2.29 35.02
N PHE A 250 70.89 -2.48 35.89
CA PHE A 250 71.13 -2.90 37.28
C PHE A 250 71.76 -4.28 37.38
N GLU A 251 71.41 -5.24 36.51
CA GLU A 251 72.05 -6.55 36.48
C GLU A 251 73.52 -6.46 36.05
N LYS A 252 73.83 -5.67 35.01
CA LYS A 252 75.21 -5.39 34.58
C LYS A 252 76.02 -4.70 35.68
N GLU A 253 75.46 -3.68 36.35
CA GLU A 253 76.10 -2.98 37.45
C GLU A 253 76.34 -3.92 38.65
N LYS A 254 75.36 -4.76 38.99
CA LYS A 254 75.47 -5.77 40.04
C LYS A 254 76.56 -6.81 39.76
N GLU A 255 76.67 -7.32 38.53
CA GLU A 255 77.75 -8.23 38.16
C GLU A 255 79.12 -7.53 38.14
N LEU A 256 79.19 -6.27 37.68
CA LEU A 256 80.42 -5.48 37.75
C LEU A 256 80.87 -5.26 39.21
N LEU A 257 79.95 -4.88 40.11
CA LEU A 257 80.22 -4.71 41.54
C LEU A 257 80.62 -6.03 42.22
N LYS A 258 80.01 -7.16 41.84
CA LYS A 258 80.45 -8.49 42.31
C LYS A 258 81.88 -8.78 41.86
N PHE A 259 82.17 -8.60 40.57
CA PHE A 259 83.49 -8.86 40.00
C PHE A 259 84.58 -8.00 40.67
N GLN A 260 84.31 -6.70 40.85
CA GLN A 260 85.20 -5.78 41.57
C GLN A 260 85.40 -6.21 43.03
N ASN A 261 84.34 -6.54 43.76
CA ASN A 261 84.46 -7.04 45.14
C ASN A 261 85.22 -8.37 45.21
N GLU A 262 85.00 -9.30 44.28
CA GLU A 262 85.73 -10.57 44.23
C GLU A 262 87.23 -10.35 43.93
N GLN A 263 87.56 -9.40 43.06
CA GLN A 263 88.94 -8.98 42.80
C GLN A 263 89.58 -8.35 44.05
N ILE A 264 88.92 -7.39 44.70
CA ILE A 264 89.40 -6.76 45.94
C ILE A 264 89.61 -7.81 47.05
N ILE A 265 88.68 -8.77 47.20
CA ILE A 265 88.81 -9.86 48.17
C ILE A 265 90.02 -10.75 47.83
N LYS A 266 90.27 -11.06 46.56
CA LYS A 266 91.46 -11.82 46.13
C LYS A 266 92.73 -11.07 46.46
N GLU A 267 92.86 -9.81 46.03
CA GLU A 267 94.03 -8.95 46.28
C GLU A 267 94.30 -8.81 47.79
N GLN A 268 93.28 -8.50 48.59
CA GLN A 268 93.41 -8.44 50.06
C GLN A 268 93.78 -9.80 50.67
N SER A 269 93.28 -10.91 50.14
CA SER A 269 93.64 -12.25 50.65
C SER A 269 95.10 -12.61 50.35
N GLU A 270 95.63 -12.16 49.21
CA GLU A 270 97.04 -12.32 48.84
C GLU A 270 97.93 -11.41 49.70
N GLU A 271 97.53 -10.16 49.94
CA GLU A 271 98.22 -9.26 50.88
C GLU A 271 98.25 -9.84 52.30
N ILE A 272 97.12 -10.32 52.82
CA ILE A 272 97.05 -11.00 54.12
C ILE A 272 97.98 -12.23 54.14
N ARG A 273 98.10 -12.97 53.03
CA ARG A 273 99.00 -14.13 52.92
C ARG A 273 100.48 -13.72 52.94
N THR A 274 100.87 -12.69 52.21
CA THR A 274 102.27 -12.20 52.20
C THR A 274 102.67 -11.59 53.54
N LEU A 275 101.79 -10.78 54.15
CA LEU A 275 101.97 -10.25 55.51
C LEU A 275 102.11 -11.36 56.56
N ARG A 276 101.29 -12.42 56.48
CA ARG A 276 101.40 -13.58 57.39
C ARG A 276 102.74 -14.31 57.25
N GLU A 277 103.25 -14.55 56.03
CA GLU A 277 104.56 -15.19 55.87
C GLU A 277 105.71 -14.26 56.31
N SER A 278 105.60 -12.94 56.08
CA SER A 278 106.54 -11.95 56.61
C SER A 278 106.60 -11.98 58.15
N ILE A 279 105.44 -11.99 58.82
CA ILE A 279 105.35 -12.17 60.28
C ILE A 279 105.95 -13.51 60.72
N ARG A 280 105.74 -14.60 59.97
CA ARG A 280 106.30 -15.92 60.26
C ARG A 280 107.83 -15.93 60.18
N LEU A 281 108.40 -15.31 59.15
CA LEU A 281 109.84 -15.16 58.97
C LEU A 281 110.44 -14.27 60.07
N LYS A 282 109.87 -13.10 60.35
CA LYS A 282 110.30 -12.21 61.45
C LYS A 282 110.20 -12.89 62.82
N SER A 283 109.18 -13.71 63.05
CA SER A 283 109.06 -14.50 64.28
C SER A 283 110.15 -15.57 64.41
N LYS A 284 110.60 -16.16 63.30
CA LYS A 284 111.73 -17.10 63.27
C LYS A 284 113.06 -16.39 63.52
N GLU A 285 113.29 -15.23 62.89
CA GLU A 285 114.45 -14.37 63.15
C GLU A 285 114.52 -13.95 64.63
N ILE A 286 113.40 -13.49 65.22
CA ILE A 286 113.32 -13.11 66.64
C ILE A 286 113.61 -14.31 67.56
N LYS A 287 113.14 -15.51 67.23
CA LYS A 287 113.47 -16.73 68.00
C LYS A 287 114.97 -17.06 67.92
N ASN A 288 115.56 -16.99 66.74
CA ASN A 288 116.99 -17.19 66.55
C ASN A 288 117.82 -16.15 67.31
N LEU A 289 117.43 -14.87 67.24
CA LEU A 289 118.10 -13.78 67.95
C LEU A 289 117.97 -13.92 69.47
N LYS A 290 116.80 -14.32 70.00
CA LYS A 290 116.63 -14.66 71.42
C LYS A 290 117.54 -15.82 71.84
N ALA A 291 117.65 -16.88 71.03
CA ALA A 291 118.55 -17.99 71.32
C ALA A 291 120.03 -17.56 71.31
N LEU A 292 120.43 -16.69 70.38
CA LEU A 292 121.77 -16.12 70.34
C LEU A 292 122.05 -15.24 71.57
N CYS A 293 121.12 -14.37 71.95
CA CYS A 293 121.23 -13.55 73.16
C CYS A 293 121.29 -14.40 74.43
N GLN A 294 120.51 -15.49 74.51
CA GLN A 294 120.59 -16.43 75.63
C GLN A 294 121.97 -17.10 75.68
N MET A 295 122.49 -17.58 74.54
CA MET A 295 123.84 -18.17 74.47
C MET A 295 124.93 -17.18 74.92
N ILE A 296 124.81 -15.89 74.58
CA ILE A 296 125.73 -14.84 75.05
C ILE A 296 125.59 -14.60 76.56
N LEU A 297 124.37 -14.63 77.10
CA LEU A 297 124.15 -14.53 78.55
C LEU A 297 124.69 -15.73 79.31
N ASP A 298 124.49 -16.95 78.79
CA ASP A 298 125.01 -18.19 79.37
C ASP A 298 126.55 -18.16 79.36
N GLN A 299 127.17 -17.84 78.22
CA GLN A 299 128.63 -17.64 78.11
C GLN A 299 129.15 -16.56 79.08
N ARG A 300 128.43 -15.45 79.24
CA ARG A 300 128.80 -14.42 80.22
C ARG A 300 128.70 -14.95 81.65
N SER A 301 127.66 -15.69 81.97
CA SER A 301 127.45 -16.30 83.29
C SER A 301 128.54 -17.34 83.60
N ASP A 302 128.96 -18.13 82.61
CA ASP A 302 130.11 -19.05 82.70
C ASP A 302 131.41 -18.28 83.01
N ILE A 303 131.65 -17.15 82.33
CA ILE A 303 132.84 -16.30 82.56
C ILE A 303 132.82 -15.66 83.96
N GLU A 304 131.67 -15.15 84.40
CA GLU A 304 131.48 -14.61 85.74
C GLU A 304 131.70 -15.70 86.80
N GLN A 305 131.23 -16.93 86.56
CA GLN A 305 131.49 -18.07 87.42
C GLN A 305 132.96 -18.49 87.42
N PHE A 306 133.64 -18.57 86.28
CA PHE A 306 135.09 -18.87 86.22
C PHE A 306 135.91 -17.82 86.97
N PHE A 307 135.52 -16.53 86.90
CA PHE A 307 136.15 -15.46 87.66
C PHE A 307 135.92 -15.62 89.17
N LEU A 308 134.68 -15.92 89.60
CA LEU A 308 134.37 -16.19 91.01
C LEU A 308 135.08 -17.44 91.55
N GLU A 309 135.19 -18.51 90.76
CA GLU A 309 135.94 -19.71 91.16
C GLU A 309 137.46 -19.44 91.22
N ALA A 310 138.03 -18.69 90.29
CA ALA A 310 139.44 -18.31 90.33
C ALA A 310 139.74 -17.40 91.53
N LEU A 311 138.81 -16.50 91.87
CA LEU A 311 138.87 -15.71 93.10
C LEU A 311 138.80 -16.62 94.34
N GLU A 312 137.80 -17.49 94.45
CA GLU A 312 137.61 -18.33 95.63
C GLU A 312 138.77 -19.32 95.83
N GLN A 313 139.36 -19.85 94.76
CA GLN A 313 140.58 -20.65 94.83
C GLN A 313 141.74 -19.88 95.48
N VAL A 314 141.95 -18.62 95.09
CA VAL A 314 143.01 -17.77 95.67
C VAL A 314 142.65 -17.32 97.09
N LYS A 315 141.38 -17.01 97.37
CA LYS A 315 140.92 -16.67 98.73
C LYS A 315 141.07 -17.85 99.70
N GLU A 316 140.69 -19.06 99.30
CA GLU A 316 140.83 -20.26 100.13
C GLU A 316 142.31 -20.64 100.29
N GLU A 317 143.17 -20.47 99.27
CA GLU A 317 144.61 -20.58 99.45
C GLU A 317 145.16 -19.55 100.46
N LYS A 318 144.75 -18.28 100.41
CA LYS A 318 145.18 -17.26 101.38
C LYS A 318 144.66 -17.56 102.78
N ARG A 319 143.40 -18.00 102.91
CA ARG A 319 142.77 -18.45 104.16
C ARG A 319 143.47 -19.69 104.74
N ARG A 320 143.89 -20.64 103.89
CA ARG A 320 144.63 -21.85 104.29
C ARG A 320 146.07 -21.52 104.73
N LYS A 321 146.72 -20.53 104.10
CA LYS A 321 148.01 -19.96 104.56
C LYS A 321 147.85 -19.23 105.91
N LEU A 322 146.76 -18.49 106.12
CA LEU A 322 146.45 -17.81 107.38
C LEU A 322 146.11 -18.79 108.53
N LEU A 323 145.37 -19.87 108.25
CA LEU A 323 145.08 -20.92 109.23
C LEU A 323 146.33 -21.69 109.68
N ALA A 324 147.36 -21.78 108.84
CA ALA A 324 148.65 -22.36 109.21
C ALA A 324 149.49 -21.49 110.17
N GLN A 325 149.07 -20.25 110.46
CA GLN A 325 149.78 -19.30 111.36
C GLN A 325 149.11 -19.09 112.73
N GLY A 326 148.17 -19.97 113.13
CA GLY A 326 147.93 -20.30 114.55
C GLY A 326 147.36 -19.20 115.46
N LEU A 327 146.16 -18.66 115.15
CA LEU A 327 145.44 -17.74 116.04
C LEU A 327 143.95 -18.14 116.27
N VAL A 328 143.76 -18.91 117.35
CA VAL A 328 142.63 -18.97 118.32
C VAL A 328 141.14 -19.09 117.86
N SER A 329 140.56 -20.21 118.30
CA SER A 329 139.22 -20.53 118.85
C SER A 329 137.96 -19.63 118.78
N GLN A 330 136.82 -20.33 118.73
CA GLN A 330 135.53 -20.11 119.46
C GLN A 330 135.61 -19.30 120.79
N PRO A 331 134.51 -18.72 121.36
CA PRO A 331 133.11 -19.22 121.32
C PRO A 331 131.90 -18.20 121.40
N GLN A 332 130.68 -18.77 121.24
CA GLN A 332 129.41 -18.52 121.96
C GLN A 332 128.60 -17.17 121.95
N GLN A 333 127.29 -17.36 122.20
CA GLN A 333 126.14 -16.44 122.28
C GLN A 333 125.94 -15.82 123.69
N PRO A 334 124.78 -15.20 124.06
CA PRO A 334 123.94 -14.13 123.45
C PRO A 334 123.70 -12.96 124.44
N GLN A 335 122.83 -11.97 124.12
CA GLN A 335 121.62 -11.58 124.92
C GLN A 335 121.09 -10.13 124.68
N PHE A 336 119.77 -9.99 124.88
CA PHE A 336 118.92 -8.79 125.14
C PHE A 336 118.57 -7.73 124.06
N LEU A 337 117.29 -7.32 124.10
CA LEU A 337 116.55 -6.29 123.32
C LEU A 337 116.17 -5.10 124.27
N PRO A 338 115.02 -4.37 124.15
CA PRO A 338 114.37 -3.60 123.06
C PRO A 338 113.99 -2.12 123.47
N LEU A 339 113.56 -1.24 122.53
CA LEU A 339 112.56 -0.13 122.70
C LEU A 339 112.44 0.67 121.35
N ILE A 340 111.36 0.62 120.55
CA ILE A 340 110.01 1.28 120.61
C ILE A 340 109.95 2.75 120.08
N ASP A 341 109.46 2.86 118.83
CA ASP A 341 108.44 3.75 118.22
C ASP A 341 108.01 5.09 118.91
N PRO A 342 107.72 6.16 118.14
CA PRO A 342 106.30 6.54 118.00
C PRO A 342 105.82 7.19 116.66
N GLN A 343 104.67 6.68 116.17
CA GLN A 343 103.49 7.39 115.60
C GLN A 343 103.55 8.13 114.23
N GLY A 344 102.65 7.76 113.29
CA GLY A 344 102.56 8.45 111.98
C GLY A 344 101.31 8.38 111.08
N LYS A 345 100.23 7.66 111.43
CA LYS A 345 98.87 7.65 110.78
C LYS A 345 98.73 7.07 109.33
N PHE A 346 97.74 6.17 109.20
CA PHE A 346 97.14 5.59 107.97
C PHE A 346 98.07 5.15 106.82
N GLY A 347 98.11 3.83 106.53
CA GLY A 347 98.56 3.39 105.19
C GLY A 347 98.54 1.89 104.91
N LYS A 348 98.83 1.04 105.92
CA LYS A 348 99.02 -0.42 105.76
C LYS A 348 99.89 -0.81 104.52
N SER A 349 100.92 -0.10 104.07
CA SER A 349 102.10 0.51 104.72
C SER A 349 103.10 -0.47 105.34
N ASN A 350 104.16 -0.72 104.57
CA ASN A 350 105.56 -0.43 104.88
C ASN A 350 106.14 -0.88 106.24
N PHE A 351 106.99 -1.90 106.17
CA PHE A 351 108.26 -2.07 106.90
C PHE A 351 109.03 -3.18 106.15
N GLU A 352 110.36 -3.18 105.99
CA GLU A 352 111.39 -2.66 106.89
C GLU A 352 112.50 -1.86 106.20
N ARG A 353 113.02 -0.89 106.96
CA ARG A 353 114.42 -0.41 106.98
C ARG A 353 115.09 -0.07 105.65
N ASP A 354 115.09 1.23 105.37
CA ASP A 354 116.39 1.89 105.17
C ASP A 354 117.23 1.72 106.45
N GLN A 355 118.09 0.69 106.47
CA GLN A 355 119.18 0.63 107.45
C GLN A 355 120.37 -0.12 106.86
N ARG A 356 121.08 0.58 105.95
CA ARG A 356 122.54 0.52 105.94
C ARG A 356 123.08 1.08 107.26
N SER A 357 122.92 0.32 108.34
CA SER A 357 123.69 0.50 109.57
C SER A 357 123.84 -0.87 110.24
N SER A 358 125.06 -1.39 110.22
CA SER A 358 125.53 -2.39 111.17
C SER A 358 124.96 -3.82 111.08
N GLN A 359 125.38 -4.53 110.03
CA GLN A 359 126.19 -5.73 110.26
C GLN A 359 127.55 -5.56 109.55
N VAL A 360 128.47 -4.76 110.08
CA VAL A 360 129.58 -5.24 110.94
C VAL A 360 129.23 -6.47 111.81
N LEU A 361 130.10 -7.47 111.78
CA LEU A 361 129.97 -8.77 112.48
C LEU A 361 128.99 -9.78 111.86
N ASN A 362 129.28 -10.16 110.61
CA ASN A 362 129.51 -11.58 110.39
C ASN A 362 130.76 -11.81 109.52
N GLU A 363 131.91 -11.37 110.06
CA GLU A 363 133.23 -11.77 109.58
C GLU A 363 133.45 -13.29 109.79
N LYS A 364 132.78 -14.11 108.97
CA LYS A 364 133.61 -15.03 108.19
C LYS A 364 134.59 -14.12 107.46
N ARG A 365 135.88 -14.19 107.80
CA ARG A 365 136.94 -13.54 107.00
C ARG A 365 136.90 -14.09 105.58
N GLN A 366 136.01 -13.54 104.77
CA GLN A 366 136.12 -13.52 103.33
C GLN A 366 137.28 -12.59 103.06
N VAL A 367 138.35 -13.12 102.51
CA VAL A 367 139.46 -12.30 101.99
C VAL A 367 138.83 -11.33 101.01
N GLU A 368 138.84 -10.04 101.29
CA GLU A 368 138.22 -9.05 100.43
C GLU A 368 139.10 -8.82 99.19
N LEU A 369 138.55 -8.27 98.11
CA LEU A 369 139.34 -8.02 96.90
C LEU A 369 140.52 -7.06 97.16
N ALA A 370 140.34 -6.18 98.15
CA ALA A 370 141.36 -5.27 98.67
C ALA A 370 142.54 -6.00 99.34
N ASP A 371 142.28 -7.12 100.01
CA ASP A 371 143.29 -7.92 100.74
C ASP A 371 144.18 -8.77 99.82
N LEU A 372 143.83 -8.90 98.53
CA LEU A 372 144.65 -9.61 97.56
C LEU A 372 145.77 -8.70 97.04
N ASP A 373 147.02 -9.11 97.27
CA ASP A 373 148.21 -8.42 96.76
C ASP A 373 148.26 -8.50 95.22
N TRP A 374 149.10 -7.67 94.60
CA TRP A 374 149.21 -7.59 93.12
C TRP A 374 149.46 -8.97 92.48
N GLU A 375 150.34 -9.78 93.07
CA GLU A 375 150.65 -11.13 92.58
C GLU A 375 149.46 -12.08 92.68
N ASP A 376 148.67 -12.01 93.76
CA ASP A 376 147.46 -12.82 93.92
C ASP A 376 146.40 -12.42 92.89
N ARG A 377 146.24 -11.12 92.60
CA ARG A 377 145.32 -10.62 91.55
C ARG A 377 145.77 -11.05 90.15
N GLU A 378 147.06 -11.00 89.86
CA GLU A 378 147.62 -11.52 88.61
C GLU A 378 147.40 -13.04 88.51
N ARG A 379 147.50 -13.76 89.63
CA ARG A 379 147.26 -15.21 89.70
C ARG A 379 145.78 -15.58 89.50
N VAL A 380 144.84 -14.79 90.02
CA VAL A 380 143.40 -14.91 89.71
C VAL A 380 143.18 -14.76 88.21
N LEU A 381 143.77 -13.75 87.57
CA LEU A 381 143.66 -13.56 86.12
C LEU A 381 144.31 -14.73 85.34
N ARG A 382 145.50 -15.20 85.74
CA ARG A 382 146.15 -16.37 85.13
C ARG A 382 145.33 -17.66 85.32
N LEU A 383 144.68 -17.85 86.48
CA LEU A 383 143.78 -18.98 86.74
C LEU A 383 142.49 -18.87 85.92
N MET A 384 141.90 -17.69 85.84
CA MET A 384 140.73 -17.39 85.01
C MET A 384 141.03 -17.66 83.54
N PHE A 385 142.11 -17.07 82.99
CA PHE A 385 142.52 -17.31 81.61
C PHE A 385 142.93 -18.76 81.38
N SER A 386 143.56 -19.44 82.34
CA SER A 386 143.83 -20.89 82.24
C SER A 386 142.52 -21.69 82.17
N LYS A 387 141.55 -21.44 83.05
CA LYS A 387 140.23 -22.10 83.02
C LYS A 387 139.46 -21.81 81.71
N MET A 388 139.42 -20.56 81.26
CA MET A 388 138.81 -20.18 79.98
C MET A 388 139.52 -20.84 78.79
N ASN A 389 140.85 -20.91 78.80
CA ASN A 389 141.64 -21.50 77.71
C ASN A 389 141.74 -23.04 77.77
N THR A 390 141.39 -23.68 78.89
CA THR A 390 141.26 -25.16 78.98
C THR A 390 139.98 -25.71 78.36
N GLY A 391 139.09 -24.86 77.85
CA GLY A 391 138.12 -25.24 76.84
C GLY A 391 137.04 -26.25 77.27
N GLN A 392 136.55 -26.18 78.51
CA GLN A 392 135.30 -26.86 78.87
C GLN A 392 134.09 -25.96 78.56
N PRO A 393 133.30 -26.24 77.51
CA PRO A 393 131.98 -25.62 77.35
C PRO A 393 131.00 -26.19 78.38
N ALA A 394 130.11 -25.34 78.92
CA ALA A 394 129.10 -25.73 79.91
C ALA A 394 128.08 -26.79 79.43
N SER A 395 128.09 -27.16 78.14
CA SER A 395 127.19 -28.15 77.55
C SER A 395 127.36 -29.58 78.09
N ASN A 396 128.50 -29.94 78.67
CA ASN A 396 128.78 -31.32 79.09
C ASN A 396 128.34 -31.68 80.53
N TRP A 397 127.70 -30.76 81.27
CA TRP A 397 127.19 -31.02 82.62
C TRP A 397 125.69 -31.37 82.69
N ARG A 398 125.03 -31.58 81.53
CA ARG A 398 123.66 -32.12 81.44
C ARG A 398 123.50 -33.14 80.29
N VAL A 399 124.00 -34.36 80.50
CA VAL A 399 123.71 -35.51 79.62
C VAL A 399 123.15 -36.69 80.43
N ALA A 400 122.12 -37.32 79.86
CA ALA A 400 121.48 -38.60 80.19
C ALA A 400 120.23 -38.57 81.11
N GLY A 401 119.04 -38.65 80.48
CA GLY A 401 117.74 -38.89 81.12
C GLY A 401 116.80 -37.67 81.10
N ALA A 402 115.73 -37.60 80.31
CA ALA A 402 115.15 -38.57 79.38
C ALA A 402 114.79 -37.93 78.02
N SER A 403 114.60 -38.78 77.01
CA SER A 403 114.44 -38.40 75.60
C SER A 403 112.99 -38.60 75.12
N ARG A 404 112.59 -37.86 74.06
CA ARG A 404 111.39 -38.07 73.21
C ARG A 404 110.02 -37.88 73.90
N GLY A 405 108.92 -37.59 73.20
CA GLY A 405 108.66 -37.25 71.79
C GLY A 405 107.42 -36.31 71.75
N ASN A 406 107.28 -35.40 70.80
CA ASN A 406 106.87 -35.57 69.40
C ASN A 406 105.40 -35.99 69.19
N GLU A 407 104.74 -35.26 68.26
CA GLU A 407 103.47 -35.56 67.56
C GLU A 407 102.13 -35.69 68.32
N GLY A 408 101.12 -34.95 67.85
CA GLY A 408 99.86 -35.61 67.44
C GLY A 408 98.52 -34.99 67.88
N ARG A 409 97.78 -34.49 66.87
CA ARG A 409 96.33 -34.73 66.63
C ARG A 409 95.23 -34.30 67.64
N THR A 410 94.38 -33.39 67.14
CA THR A 410 92.89 -33.44 67.10
C THR A 410 92.01 -33.30 68.35
N SER A 411 90.84 -32.69 68.12
CA SER A 411 89.53 -32.98 68.71
C SER A 411 89.18 -32.44 70.11
N ALA A 412 88.57 -31.23 70.11
CA ALA A 412 87.28 -30.95 70.76
C ALA A 412 86.68 -29.69 70.10
N GLY A 413 85.38 -29.52 69.88
CA GLY A 413 84.24 -30.33 70.32
C GLY A 413 83.29 -29.53 71.21
N ILE A 414 82.48 -28.65 70.62
CA ILE A 414 81.31 -28.05 71.29
C ILE A 414 80.11 -28.14 70.36
N ALA A 415 79.03 -28.75 70.83
CA ALA A 415 77.77 -28.92 70.12
C ALA A 415 76.59 -28.46 70.99
N SER A 416 75.72 -27.63 70.43
CA SER A 416 74.32 -27.38 70.85
C SER A 416 73.71 -26.46 69.77
N LYS A 417 72.71 -26.78 68.94
CA LYS A 417 71.54 -27.69 68.90
C LYS A 417 70.23 -27.06 69.43
N ARG A 418 69.22 -27.01 68.52
CA ARG A 418 67.81 -26.55 68.65
C ARG A 418 67.62 -25.02 68.65
N THR A 419 66.56 -24.45 68.09
CA THR A 419 65.21 -24.94 67.61
C THR A 419 65.02 -24.69 66.09
N GLY A 420 64.07 -25.24 65.29
CA GLY A 420 62.69 -25.71 65.49
C GLY A 420 61.69 -24.54 65.31
N GLY A 421 60.66 -24.55 64.44
CA GLY A 421 60.15 -25.50 63.41
C GLY A 421 58.77 -25.01 62.86
N ASN A 422 58.17 -25.70 61.85
CA ASN A 422 56.80 -25.50 61.27
C ASN A 422 56.52 -24.12 60.59
N ASP A 423 55.59 -23.89 59.65
CA ASP A 423 54.63 -24.66 58.79
C ASP A 423 54.29 -23.76 57.56
N GLY A 424 53.53 -24.11 56.50
CA GLY A 424 52.85 -25.35 56.07
C GLY A 424 51.61 -25.05 55.18
N ASN A 425 51.29 -25.90 54.17
CA ASN A 425 50.12 -25.81 53.24
C ASN A 425 50.06 -24.59 52.28
N GLN A 426 49.32 -24.54 51.15
CA GLN A 426 48.39 -25.43 50.39
C GLN A 426 48.43 -24.97 48.89
N ALA A 427 48.53 -25.82 47.87
CA ALA A 427 47.48 -26.60 47.16
C ALA A 427 46.70 -25.85 46.04
N LEU A 428 46.25 -26.63 45.04
CA LEU A 428 45.48 -26.28 43.81
C LEU A 428 46.32 -25.65 42.66
N ASN A 429 46.58 -26.25 41.48
CA ASN A 429 45.99 -27.31 40.63
C ASN A 429 45.07 -26.78 39.49
N GLN A 430 45.14 -27.45 38.34
CA GLN A 430 44.39 -27.27 37.08
C GLN A 430 44.75 -26.05 36.19
N SER A 431 44.69 -26.11 34.85
CA SER A 431 44.78 -27.21 33.84
C SER A 431 44.57 -26.61 32.43
N PHE A 432 45.05 -27.28 31.36
CA PHE A 432 44.56 -27.11 29.97
C PHE A 432 44.85 -25.72 29.31
N ARG A 433 45.02 -25.57 27.98
CA ARG A 433 45.22 -26.50 26.83
C ARG A 433 45.61 -25.66 25.60
N GLU A 434 46.29 -26.25 24.61
CA GLU A 434 46.40 -25.84 23.18
C GLU A 434 46.96 -24.41 22.91
N ASP A 435 48.07 -24.23 22.19
CA ASP A 435 48.35 -24.54 20.77
C ASP A 435 47.69 -23.58 19.77
N GLU A 436 48.53 -23.15 18.82
CA GLU A 436 48.22 -22.65 17.47
C GLU A 436 47.05 -21.66 17.27
N GLU A 437 47.38 -20.39 17.07
CA GLU A 437 46.85 -19.68 15.88
C GLU A 437 47.89 -18.67 15.36
N GLY A 438 48.46 -18.98 14.20
CA GLY A 438 49.46 -18.17 13.53
C GLY A 438 48.83 -17.20 12.54
N GLU A 439 49.14 -15.91 12.73
CA GLU A 439 49.73 -15.04 11.71
C GLU A 439 49.38 -15.38 10.23
N TYR A 440 48.32 -14.75 9.73
CA TYR A 440 48.25 -14.31 8.34
C TYR A 440 47.74 -12.86 8.29
N ASP A 441 48.67 -11.91 8.29
CA ASP A 441 48.40 -10.58 7.79
C ASP A 441 48.01 -10.69 6.30
N GLN A 442 46.84 -10.18 5.96
CA GLN A 442 46.48 -9.92 4.58
C GLN A 442 46.06 -8.46 4.46
N GLU A 443 47.00 -7.63 4.00
CA GLU A 443 46.73 -6.26 3.58
C GLU A 443 45.62 -6.29 2.51
N VAL A 444 44.54 -5.57 2.76
CA VAL A 444 43.52 -5.28 1.75
C VAL A 444 43.56 -3.78 1.51
N ASP A 445 44.03 -3.38 0.33
CA ASP A 445 44.13 -2.00 -0.10
C ASP A 445 42.74 -1.32 -0.06
N GLU A 446 42.57 -0.37 0.86
CA GLU A 446 41.33 0.39 1.02
C GLU A 446 41.32 1.58 0.02
N ALA A 447 41.21 1.27 -1.28
CA ALA A 447 41.21 2.25 -2.36
C ALA A 447 40.27 1.85 -3.52
N ASP A 448 38.95 2.06 -3.34
CA ASP A 448 38.03 2.55 -4.40
C ASP A 448 36.57 2.63 -3.91
N LEU A 449 36.23 3.70 -3.17
CA LEU A 449 34.84 4.03 -2.80
C LEU A 449 34.52 5.52 -3.08
N ALA A 450 34.77 5.97 -4.31
CA ALA A 450 34.47 7.36 -4.72
C ALA A 450 34.16 7.56 -6.21
N SER A 451 33.32 6.73 -6.85
CA SER A 451 32.62 7.15 -8.07
C SER A 451 31.40 6.28 -8.40
N ASN A 452 30.20 6.68 -7.95
CA ASN A 452 28.95 6.28 -8.64
C ASN A 452 27.78 7.24 -8.37
N THR A 453 27.98 8.51 -8.71
CA THR A 453 26.93 9.55 -8.70
C THR A 453 26.91 10.28 -10.05
N ASN A 454 26.39 9.64 -11.11
CA ASN A 454 25.76 10.29 -12.28
C ASN A 454 25.38 9.29 -13.41
N ILE A 455 24.33 8.48 -13.24
CA ILE A 455 23.62 7.88 -14.39
C ILE A 455 22.10 7.87 -14.11
N PHE A 456 21.40 8.94 -14.53
CA PHE A 456 20.10 8.91 -15.25
C PHE A 456 19.53 10.33 -15.40
N ARG A 457 19.76 10.98 -16.55
CA ARG A 457 18.87 12.01 -17.10
C ARG A 457 19.20 12.32 -18.58
N LYS A 458 18.15 12.31 -19.40
CA LYS A 458 18.04 12.78 -20.81
C LYS A 458 18.71 11.97 -21.92
N THR A 459 17.89 11.13 -22.56
CA THR A 459 17.65 10.92 -24.01
C THR A 459 16.63 9.76 -24.08
N ASN A 460 15.50 9.76 -24.79
CA ASN A 460 15.11 10.49 -26.00
C ASN A 460 13.75 11.20 -25.85
N ALA A 461 13.59 12.30 -26.58
CA ALA A 461 12.32 12.67 -27.18
C ALA A 461 12.52 12.57 -28.69
N ASP A 462 11.72 11.77 -29.37
CA ASP A 462 11.29 11.93 -30.78
C ASP A 462 10.39 10.74 -31.20
N GLU A 463 9.62 10.96 -32.27
CA GLU A 463 8.77 9.99 -32.99
C GLU A 463 7.66 9.25 -32.20
N TYR A 464 6.47 9.85 -32.16
CA TYR A 464 5.30 9.25 -32.83
C TYR A 464 4.29 10.35 -33.23
N GLY A 465 4.63 11.07 -34.30
CA GLY A 465 3.73 12.04 -34.95
C GLY A 465 2.62 11.33 -35.74
N GLY A 466 1.44 11.94 -35.77
CA GLY A 466 0.23 11.30 -36.30
C GLY A 466 0.19 11.09 -37.82
N SER A 467 -0.48 10.02 -38.25
CA SER A 467 -0.87 9.82 -39.65
C SER A 467 -2.24 10.45 -39.91
N VAL A 468 -2.25 11.71 -40.36
CA VAL A 468 -3.45 12.35 -40.91
C VAL A 468 -3.51 12.06 -42.41
N ALA A 469 -4.20 10.99 -42.78
CA ALA A 469 -4.41 10.62 -44.17
C ALA A 469 -5.44 11.56 -44.84
N THR A 470 -4.94 12.50 -45.65
CA THR A 470 -5.80 13.32 -46.52
C THR A 470 -6.01 12.65 -47.87
N THR A 471 -7.24 12.23 -48.19
CA THR A 471 -7.62 11.86 -49.57
C THR A 471 -9.02 12.34 -49.97
N LYS A 472 -9.01 13.34 -50.87
CA LYS A 472 -9.64 13.29 -52.20
C LYS A 472 -11.18 13.37 -52.33
N LYS A 473 -11.65 14.60 -52.59
CA LYS A 473 -12.60 15.04 -53.65
C LYS A 473 -13.80 14.14 -54.05
N GLY A 474 -15.00 14.69 -53.82
CA GLY A 474 -16.25 14.53 -54.59
C GLY A 474 -17.34 15.35 -53.88
N SER A 475 -17.99 16.40 -54.38
CA SER A 475 -18.38 16.86 -55.73
C SER A 475 -19.62 16.18 -56.34
N GLN A 476 -20.79 16.60 -55.84
CA GLN A 476 -22.18 16.60 -56.37
C GLN A 476 -23.04 16.90 -55.12
N LYS A 477 -23.91 17.93 -55.00
CA LYS A 477 -24.83 18.62 -55.92
C LYS A 477 -25.80 17.66 -56.61
N TRP A 478 -27.01 17.54 -56.07
CA TRP A 478 -28.28 18.03 -56.65
C TRP A 478 -29.44 17.73 -55.69
N GLU A 479 -30.47 18.60 -55.74
CA GLU A 479 -31.80 18.55 -55.07
C GLU A 479 -31.84 18.57 -53.52
#